data_AF-J9EVG3-F1
#
_entry.id   AF-J9EVG3-F1
#
_cell.length_a   1.000
_cell.length_b   1.000
_cell.length_c   1.000
_cell.angle_alpha   90.00
_cell.angle_beta   90.00
_cell.angle_gamma   90.00
#
_symmetry.space_group_name_H-M   'P 1'
#
loop_
_entity.id
_entity.type
_entity.pdbx_description
1 polymer ?
#
loop_
_entity_poly.entity_id
_entity_poly.type
_entity_poly.pdbx_seq_one_letter_code
_entity_poly.pdbx_strand_id
1 'polypeptide(L)'
;MNAKGIPMKGSVACATATRTVTMITSQRPKPNLPSFEEIKRAVPSSCFERSLFKSLFYLVLDFMILYGLYRFVGVFESFGIFGLFIWYCCMGMFGSSLFVVGHDCGHGTFSEYTWVNDLFGHIAHAPLLAPYWPWQKSHRRHH
;
A
#
# COMPACT_ATOMS: atom_id res chain seq x y z
N MET A 1 -68.42 -5.23 -63.28
CA MET A 1 -68.72 -5.82 -61.96
C MET A 1 -67.91 -5.08 -60.91
N ASN A 2 -68.61 -4.54 -59.92
CA ASN A 2 -68.15 -3.55 -58.94
C ASN A 2 -67.73 -4.30 -57.67
N ALA A 3 -66.50 -4.10 -57.19
CA ALA A 3 -66.09 -4.50 -55.86
C ALA A 3 -65.24 -3.37 -55.26
N LYS A 4 -65.90 -2.33 -54.75
CA LYS A 4 -65.26 -1.31 -53.92
C LYS A 4 -65.22 -1.82 -52.48
N GLY A 5 -64.01 -2.12 -52.01
CA GLY A 5 -63.70 -2.50 -50.64
C GLY A 5 -63.80 -1.32 -49.65
N ILE A 6 -64.00 -1.71 -48.40
CA ILE A 6 -64.34 -0.98 -47.17
C ILE A 6 -63.20 -0.06 -46.68
N PRO A 7 -63.49 1.09 -46.02
CA PRO A 7 -62.46 2.02 -45.55
C PRO A 7 -61.89 1.60 -44.18
N MET A 8 -60.56 1.66 -44.02
CA MET A 8 -59.88 1.49 -42.73
C MET A 8 -59.44 2.86 -42.19
N LYS A 9 -59.94 3.21 -41.00
CA LYS A 9 -59.52 4.35 -40.18
C LYS A 9 -58.23 4.03 -39.40
N GLY A 10 -57.44 5.07 -39.14
CA GLY A 10 -56.32 5.10 -38.18
C GLY A 10 -55.04 5.59 -38.87
N SER A 11 -54.21 6.47 -38.32
CA SER A 11 -53.99 6.89 -36.93
C SER A 11 -53.30 8.27 -36.96
N VAL A 12 -53.63 9.16 -36.02
CA VAL A 12 -52.97 10.47 -35.88
C VAL A 12 -51.72 10.27 -35.01
N ALA A 13 -50.53 10.41 -35.59
CA ALA A 13 -49.28 10.34 -34.86
C ALA A 13 -48.99 11.68 -34.14
N CYS A 14 -48.90 11.65 -32.82
CA CYS A 14 -48.41 12.75 -31.99
C CYS A 14 -46.88 12.75 -32.01
N ALA A 15 -46.26 13.75 -32.64
CA ALA A 15 -44.81 13.91 -32.66
C ALA A 15 -44.35 14.60 -31.37
N THR A 16 -43.79 13.82 -30.43
CA THR A 16 -43.12 14.36 -29.24
C THR A 16 -41.72 14.82 -29.61
N ALA A 17 -41.49 16.13 -29.65
CA ALA A 17 -40.16 16.71 -29.81
C ALA A 17 -39.39 16.60 -28.49
N THR A 18 -38.47 15.64 -28.39
CA THR A 18 -37.53 15.53 -27.26
C THR A 18 -36.54 16.69 -27.32
N ARG A 19 -36.67 17.65 -26.41
CA ARG A 19 -35.74 18.77 -26.28
C ARG A 19 -34.56 18.34 -25.40
N THR A 20 -33.42 18.05 -26.03
CA THR A 20 -32.16 17.78 -25.32
C THR A 20 -31.71 19.03 -24.57
N VAL A 21 -31.87 19.05 -23.25
CA VAL A 21 -31.28 20.07 -22.39
C VAL A 21 -29.85 19.64 -22.11
N THR A 22 -28.89 20.29 -22.78
CA THR A 22 -27.47 20.16 -22.43
C THR A 22 -27.27 20.75 -21.04
N MET A 23 -27.16 19.89 -20.03
CA MET A 23 -26.70 20.28 -18.70
C MET A 23 -25.24 20.74 -18.82
N ILE A 24 -25.03 22.05 -18.92
CA ILE A 24 -23.71 22.64 -18.76
C ILE A 24 -23.32 22.43 -17.30
N THR A 25 -22.53 21.40 -17.05
CA THR A 25 -21.89 21.23 -15.74
C THR A 25 -20.86 22.34 -15.60
N SER A 26 -21.20 23.35 -14.79
CA SER A 26 -20.25 24.35 -14.32
C SER A 26 -19.16 23.62 -13.52
N GLN A 27 -18.05 23.31 -14.19
CA GLN A 27 -16.86 22.77 -13.53
C GLN A 27 -16.32 23.86 -12.62
N ARG A 28 -16.39 23.66 -11.30
CA ARG A 28 -15.74 24.56 -10.35
C ARG A 28 -14.26 24.66 -10.71
N PRO A 29 -13.66 25.87 -10.77
CA PRO A 29 -12.25 26.00 -11.05
C PRO A 29 -11.47 25.17 -10.03
N LYS A 30 -10.62 24.26 -10.52
CA LYS A 30 -9.78 23.44 -9.65
C LYS A 30 -8.92 24.39 -8.81
N PRO A 31 -8.87 24.22 -7.48
CA PRO A 31 -8.02 25.05 -6.65
C PRO A 31 -6.58 24.97 -7.16
N ASN A 32 -5.88 26.10 -7.14
CA ASN A 32 -4.48 26.19 -7.57
C ASN A 32 -3.61 25.51 -6.50
N LEU A 33 -3.47 24.19 -6.61
CA LEU A 33 -2.70 23.37 -5.69
C LEU A 33 -1.29 23.15 -6.24
N PRO A 34 -0.27 23.07 -5.37
CA PRO A 34 1.08 22.71 -5.79
C PRO A 34 1.10 21.34 -6.48
N SER A 35 1.87 21.26 -7.55
CA SER A 35 2.22 19.99 -8.21
C SER A 35 3.09 19.12 -7.29
N PHE A 36 3.11 17.80 -7.56
CA PHE A 36 3.97 16.86 -6.84
C PHE A 36 5.45 17.27 -6.87
N GLU A 37 5.91 17.80 -8.01
CA GLU A 37 7.28 18.28 -8.17
C GLU A 37 7.57 19.51 -7.31
N GLU A 38 6.63 20.44 -7.19
CA GLU A 38 6.77 21.61 -6.30
C GLU A 38 6.86 21.19 -4.84
N ILE A 39 6.02 20.22 -4.42
CA ILE A 39 6.08 19.66 -3.06
C ILE A 39 7.41 18.96 -2.83
N LYS A 40 7.87 18.14 -3.77
CA LYS A 40 9.13 17.40 -3.66
C LYS A 40 10.34 18.33 -3.57
N ARG A 41 10.35 19.42 -4.35
CA ARG A 41 11.43 20.43 -4.30
C ARG A 41 11.45 21.24 -3.01
N ALA A 42 10.34 21.32 -2.29
CA ALA A 42 10.29 21.98 -0.98
C ALA A 42 10.96 21.15 0.12
N VAL A 43 11.15 19.83 -0.08
CA VAL A 43 11.80 18.94 0.88
C VAL A 43 13.32 18.95 0.64
N PRO A 44 14.17 19.08 1.69
CA PRO A 44 15.61 19.02 1.55
C PRO A 44 16.10 17.74 0.85
N SER A 45 17.10 17.87 -0.03
CA SER A 45 17.65 16.73 -0.79
C SER A 45 18.21 15.62 0.11
N SER A 46 18.76 15.99 1.27
CA SER A 46 19.28 15.06 2.28
C SER A 46 18.21 14.11 2.84
N CYS A 47 16.92 14.47 2.77
CA CYS A 47 15.83 13.58 3.18
C CYS A 47 15.62 12.41 2.20
N PHE A 48 16.18 12.49 0.99
CA PHE A 48 16.08 11.44 -0.03
C PHE A 48 17.32 10.55 -0.11
N GLU A 49 18.36 10.84 0.69
CA GLU A 49 19.58 10.04 0.75
C GLU A 49 19.35 8.74 1.53
N ARG A 50 19.65 7.60 0.89
CA ARG A 50 19.45 6.27 1.47
C ARG A 50 20.81 5.71 1.91
N SER A 51 21.00 5.55 3.22
CA SER A 51 22.23 4.97 3.76
C SER A 51 22.09 3.46 3.94
N LEU A 52 22.62 2.68 3.00
CA LEU A 52 22.62 1.21 3.09
C LEU A 52 23.28 0.70 4.37
N PHE A 53 24.37 1.34 4.82
CA PHE A 53 25.03 0.96 6.07
C PHE A 53 24.10 1.11 7.28
N LYS A 54 23.40 2.24 7.37
CA LYS A 54 22.44 2.49 8.45
C LYS A 54 21.28 1.49 8.42
N SER A 55 20.75 1.22 7.23
CA SER A 55 19.68 0.23 7.03
C SER A 55 20.11 -1.17 7.45
N LEU A 56 21.31 -1.61 7.06
CA LEU A 56 21.87 -2.91 7.46
C LEU A 56 22.16 -2.99 8.95
N PHE A 57 22.66 -1.90 9.55
CA PHE A 57 22.91 -1.85 11.00
C PHE A 57 21.64 -2.13 11.79
N TYR A 58 20.52 -1.48 11.46
CA TYR A 58 19.25 -1.72 12.14
C TYR A 58 18.69 -3.13 11.86
N LEU A 59 18.81 -3.63 10.64
CA LEU A 59 18.40 -5.01 10.33
C LEU A 59 19.18 -6.04 11.17
N VAL A 60 20.50 -5.90 11.26
CA VAL A 60 21.34 -6.79 12.07
C VAL A 60 21.02 -6.63 13.56
N LEU A 61 20.78 -5.40 14.03
CA LEU A 61 20.37 -5.14 15.41
C LEU A 61 19.06 -5.85 15.75
N ASP A 62 18.05 -5.78 14.88
CA ASP A 62 16.76 -6.45 15.07
C ASP A 62 16.94 -7.98 15.17
N PHE A 63 17.74 -8.57 14.28
CA PHE A 63 18.06 -10.00 14.34
C PHE A 63 18.82 -10.39 15.61
N MET A 64 19.79 -9.58 16.04
CA MET A 64 20.54 -9.84 17.27
C MET A 64 19.62 -9.80 18.50
N ILE A 65 18.69 -8.84 18.54
CA ILE A 65 17.73 -8.73 19.64
C ILE A 65 16.75 -9.89 19.64
N LEU A 66 16.20 -10.27 18.48
CA LEU A 66 15.33 -11.45 18.36
C LEU A 66 16.05 -12.74 18.77
N TYR A 67 17.30 -12.92 18.34
CA TYR A 67 18.12 -14.04 18.76
C TYR A 67 18.36 -14.04 20.27
N GLY A 68 18.65 -12.88 20.85
CA GLY A 68 18.78 -12.70 22.30
C GLY A 68 17.51 -13.07 23.05
N LEU A 69 16.36 -12.53 22.63
CA LEU A 69 15.05 -12.84 23.21
C LEU A 69 14.76 -14.34 23.15
N TYR A 70 15.04 -15.00 22.03
CA TYR A 70 14.92 -16.45 21.90
C TYR A 70 15.85 -17.19 22.87
N ARG A 71 17.13 -16.80 22.94
CA ARG A 71 18.15 -17.46 23.75
C ARG A 71 17.90 -17.34 25.26
N PHE A 72 17.23 -16.28 25.70
CA PHE A 72 16.97 -15.95 27.11
C PHE A 72 15.50 -16.13 27.52
N VAL A 73 14.66 -16.79 26.71
CA VAL A 73 13.23 -17.01 27.04
C VAL A 73 13.03 -17.62 28.44
N GLY A 74 13.91 -18.54 28.86
CA GLY A 74 13.85 -19.15 30.20
C GLY A 74 13.97 -18.17 31.37
N VAL A 75 14.66 -17.03 31.17
CA VAL A 75 14.71 -15.96 32.17
C VAL A 75 13.32 -15.33 32.33
N PHE A 76 12.63 -15.07 31.23
CA PHE A 76 11.26 -14.53 31.25
C PHE A 76 10.26 -15.54 31.82
N GLU A 77 10.39 -16.83 31.47
CA GLU A 77 9.59 -17.92 32.04
C GLU A 77 9.71 -18.01 33.57
N SER A 78 10.89 -17.70 34.12
CA SER A 78 11.11 -17.71 35.58
C SER A 78 10.24 -16.69 36.34
N PHE A 79 9.74 -15.65 35.66
CA PHE A 79 8.79 -14.67 36.21
C PHE A 79 7.32 -15.04 35.93
N GLY A 80 7.06 -16.26 35.44
CA GLY A 80 5.73 -16.77 35.15
C GLY A 80 5.02 -16.02 34.01
N ILE A 81 3.69 -15.92 34.08
CA ILE A 81 2.87 -15.35 33.01
C ILE A 81 3.21 -13.89 32.70
N PHE A 82 3.60 -13.10 33.70
CA PHE A 82 3.97 -11.70 33.52
C PHE A 82 5.29 -11.56 32.74
N GLY A 83 6.28 -12.40 33.05
CA GLY A 83 7.53 -12.42 32.29
C GLY A 83 7.32 -12.86 30.84
N LEU A 84 6.52 -13.91 30.63
CA LEU A 84 6.14 -14.35 29.28
C LEU A 84 5.37 -13.27 28.51
N PHE A 85 4.46 -12.55 29.16
CA PHE A 85 3.76 -11.44 28.52
C PHE A 85 4.73 -10.36 28.01
N ILE A 86 5.69 -9.92 28.83
CA ILE A 86 6.73 -8.98 28.38
C ILE A 86 7.53 -9.55 27.23
N TRP A 87 7.92 -10.83 27.32
CA TRP A 87 8.66 -11.49 26.25
C TRP A 87 7.89 -11.49 24.92
N TYR A 88 6.59 -11.81 24.93
CA TYR A 88 5.75 -11.76 23.73
C TYR A 88 5.64 -10.34 23.18
N CYS A 89 5.49 -9.32 24.02
CA CYS A 89 5.49 -7.92 23.58
C CYS A 89 6.81 -7.54 22.91
N CYS A 90 7.96 -7.93 23.49
CA CYS A 90 9.27 -7.67 22.90
C CYS A 90 9.47 -8.42 21.58
N MET A 91 9.15 -9.71 21.53
CA MET A 91 9.23 -10.52 20.30
C MET A 91 8.33 -9.95 19.21
N GLY A 92 7.10 -9.55 19.54
CA GLY A 92 6.17 -8.92 18.61
C GLY A 92 6.67 -7.57 18.10
N MET A 93 7.27 -6.74 18.97
CA MET A 93 7.87 -5.45 18.59
C MET A 93 8.98 -5.63 17.55
N PHE A 94 9.97 -6.48 17.84
CA PHE A 94 11.10 -6.68 16.91
C PHE A 94 10.72 -7.51 15.68
N GLY A 95 9.73 -8.40 15.79
CA GLY A 95 9.12 -9.03 14.61
C GLY A 95 8.42 -8.00 13.71
N SER A 96 7.75 -7.01 14.29
CA SER A 96 7.17 -5.89 13.55
C SER A 96 8.25 -5.00 12.93
N SER A 97 9.38 -4.78 13.61
CA SER A 97 10.53 -4.08 13.02
C SER A 97 11.04 -4.77 11.74
N LEU A 98 11.17 -6.09 11.74
CA LEU A 98 11.53 -6.84 10.52
C LEU A 98 10.50 -6.66 9.41
N PHE A 99 9.20 -6.60 9.75
CA PHE A 99 8.15 -6.34 8.78
C PHE A 99 8.33 -4.97 8.12
N VAL A 100 8.64 -3.95 8.93
CA VAL A 100 8.92 -2.57 8.48
C VAL A 100 10.17 -2.54 7.59
N VAL A 101 11.24 -3.26 7.94
CA VAL A 101 12.43 -3.34 7.07
C VAL A 101 12.09 -3.92 5.70
N GLY A 102 11.34 -5.02 5.64
CA GLY A 102 10.90 -5.56 4.35
C GLY A 102 9.90 -4.65 3.63
N HIS A 103 9.07 -3.89 4.35
CA HIS A 103 8.22 -2.85 3.76
C HIS A 103 9.04 -1.76 3.08
N ASP A 104 10.10 -1.29 3.72
CA ASP A 104 11.00 -0.26 3.20
C ASP A 104 11.82 -0.78 2.01
N CYS A 105 12.18 -2.07 2.01
CA CYS A 105 12.71 -2.74 0.84
C CYS A 105 11.69 -2.72 -0.32
N GLY A 106 10.42 -3.01 -0.02
CA GLY A 106 9.32 -3.03 -0.99
C GLY A 106 9.09 -1.68 -1.68
N HIS A 107 9.30 -0.57 -0.95
CA HIS A 107 9.23 0.81 -1.48
C HIS A 107 10.55 1.33 -2.04
N GLY A 108 11.64 0.58 -1.90
CA GLY A 108 12.98 1.00 -2.32
C GLY A 108 13.56 2.14 -1.49
N THR A 109 13.13 2.30 -0.23
CA THR A 109 13.70 3.26 0.72
C THR A 109 14.84 2.68 1.55
N PHE A 110 14.93 1.34 1.65
CA PHE A 110 16.01 0.65 2.35
C PHE A 110 17.40 0.90 1.73
N SER A 111 17.49 0.87 0.39
CA SER A 111 18.71 1.17 -0.37
C SER A 111 18.39 1.66 -1.78
N GLU A 112 19.39 2.23 -2.47
CA GLU A 112 19.26 2.66 -3.87
C GLU A 112 19.25 1.51 -4.88
N TYR A 113 19.65 0.31 -4.46
CA TYR A 113 19.80 -0.85 -5.34
C TYR A 113 18.60 -1.79 -5.21
N THR A 114 17.86 -1.99 -6.30
CA THR A 114 16.66 -2.84 -6.31
C THR A 114 16.94 -4.26 -5.88
N TRP A 115 18.04 -4.87 -6.37
CA TRP A 115 18.41 -6.24 -6.01
C TRP A 115 18.76 -6.40 -4.53
N VAL A 116 19.36 -5.37 -3.91
CA VAL A 116 19.67 -5.34 -2.47
C VAL A 116 18.37 -5.33 -1.68
N ASN A 117 17.42 -4.48 -2.08
CA ASN A 117 16.10 -4.41 -1.46
C ASN A 117 15.37 -5.75 -1.60
N ASP A 118 15.40 -6.38 -2.78
CA ASP A 118 14.74 -7.68 -2.97
C ASP A 118 15.37 -8.77 -2.09
N LEU A 119 16.71 -8.82 -1.99
CA LEU A 119 17.40 -9.79 -1.14
C LEU A 119 17.07 -9.59 0.34
N PHE A 120 17.25 -8.37 0.86
CA PHE A 120 17.04 -8.09 2.28
C PHE A 120 15.56 -8.04 2.66
N GLY A 121 14.66 -7.74 1.73
CA GLY A 121 13.22 -7.89 1.90
C GLY A 121 12.82 -9.34 2.16
N HIS A 122 13.37 -10.29 1.39
CA HIS A 122 13.16 -11.72 1.66
C HIS A 122 13.76 -12.15 3.00
N ILE A 123 14.98 -11.72 3.31
CA ILE A 123 15.64 -12.05 4.58
C ILE A 123 14.81 -11.54 5.77
N ALA A 124 14.33 -10.29 5.72
CA ALA A 124 13.56 -9.69 6.80
C ALA A 124 12.16 -10.32 6.96
N HIS A 125 11.48 -10.64 5.86
CA HIS A 125 10.13 -11.20 5.91
C HIS A 125 10.09 -12.72 6.16
N ALA A 126 11.17 -13.47 5.90
CA ALA A 126 11.21 -14.92 6.05
C ALA A 126 10.83 -15.42 7.48
N PRO A 127 11.35 -14.84 8.58
CA PRO A 127 10.96 -15.25 9.94
C PRO A 127 9.49 -14.99 10.26
N LEU A 128 8.85 -14.07 9.54
CA LEU A 128 7.45 -13.68 9.71
C LEU A 128 6.49 -14.54 8.89
N LEU A 129 7.02 -15.45 8.06
CA LEU A 129 6.26 -16.23 7.09
C LEU A 129 5.46 -15.35 6.12
N ALA A 130 5.94 -14.11 5.89
CA ALA A 130 5.37 -13.19 4.92
C ALA A 130 6.09 -13.39 3.58
N PRO A 131 5.43 -13.88 2.52
CA PRO A 131 6.10 -14.03 1.24
C PRO A 131 6.33 -12.64 0.62
N TYR A 132 7.60 -12.21 0.61
CA TYR A 132 7.99 -10.83 0.27
C TYR A 132 7.45 -10.35 -1.08
N TRP A 133 7.71 -11.05 -2.20
CA TRP A 133 7.23 -10.59 -3.52
C TRP A 133 5.71 -10.53 -3.65
N PRO A 134 4.94 -11.56 -3.25
CA PRO A 134 3.48 -11.45 -3.21
C PRO A 134 3.00 -10.25 -2.38
N TRP A 135 3.60 -10.06 -1.20
CA TRP A 135 3.28 -8.93 -0.32
C TRP A 135 3.64 -7.59 -0.97
N GLN A 136 4.83 -7.44 -1.53
CA GLN A 136 5.29 -6.22 -2.22
C GLN A 136 4.34 -5.87 -3.37
N LYS A 137 3.89 -6.87 -4.13
CA LYS A 137 2.96 -6.67 -5.25
C LYS A 137 1.58 -6.24 -4.79
N SER A 138 1.02 -6.85 -3.74
CA SER A 138 -0.29 -6.43 -3.20
C SER A 138 -0.20 -5.07 -2.53
N HIS A 139 0.87 -4.80 -1.79
CA HIS A 139 1.12 -3.53 -1.09
C HIS A 139 1.26 -2.36 -2.05
N ARG A 140 1.99 -2.52 -3.16
CA ARG A 140 2.10 -1.50 -4.20
C ARG A 140 0.78 -1.20 -4.91
N ARG A 141 -0.19 -2.12 -4.89
CA ARG A 141 -1.54 -1.86 -5.42
C ARG A 141 -2.44 -1.15 -4.43
N HIS A 142 -2.10 -1.22 -3.14
CA HIS A 142 -2.84 -0.57 -2.07
C HIS A 142 -2.48 0.91 -1.94
N HIS A 143 -1.20 1.25 -2.11
CA HIS A 143 -0.70 2.63 -2.21
C HIS A 143 -0.92 3.24 -3.59
#